data_AF-A0A812SR17-F1
#
_entry.id   AF-A0A812SR17-F1
#
_cell.length_a   1.000
_cell.length_b   1.000
_cell.length_c   1.000
_cell.angle_alpha   90.00
_cell.angle_beta   90.00
_cell.angle_gamma   90.00
#
_symmetry.space_group_name_H-M   'P 1'
#
loop_
_entity.id
_entity.type
_entity.pdbx_description
1 polymer ?
#
loop_
_entity_poly.entity_id
_entity_poly.type
_entity_poly.pdbx_seq_one_letter_code
_entity_poly.pdbx_strand_id
1 'polypeptide(L)'
;MKQDLLGVYSAYFDHIELPSDDVVARRPSKLVHAYLVYLNKHTERYRAELNRAPKSRTLILTLHQKEAKHETELRWMKKNLRSGDLLLWVDWKQNITLPLSQVSTGDMYWATSRMETSLLGAIAYIGSEDGPPKKLGLLWISDVLDHTSLAASMQMQEMMTTCLGPLSRYRNIALWYDTGPHYRTVDMVSFVAQQWLWKENRLDLACTLNFFTEKHGKGEVDALFAGCNRWLRAATMQPGTRLETVDDLIAALKTGAGKDMAQDPAGMQFHIVKWNTKQKPAKLWKGETDMQIRKTYCIELRLVGDRARCLQCLNRHFSDLPQNKGVSVMLNLSQPVIPKEDRAWRRGYYSSDKWRKSFPTPDKRNAIIDRCEALQPYSCLDPGRDSAASALEKKLSRYQASLAAARKRGARQRLLVKDKKDTGCSSSSSSDSSSSSDSSSAE
;
A
#
# COMPACT_ATOMS: atom_id res chain seq x y z
N MET A 1 -19.35 42.44 7.85
CA MET A 1 -18.55 41.23 7.51
C MET A 1 -17.38 40.98 8.48
N LYS A 2 -16.44 41.90 8.71
CA LYS A 2 -15.34 41.72 9.70
C LYS A 2 -15.84 41.77 11.17
N GLN A 3 -16.83 42.62 11.47
CA GLN A 3 -17.47 42.65 12.80
C GLN A 3 -18.40 41.46 13.05
N ASP A 4 -19.07 40.93 12.02
CA ASP A 4 -19.93 39.74 12.15
C ASP A 4 -19.13 38.46 12.40
N LEU A 5 -17.90 38.37 11.87
CA LEU A 5 -16.99 37.25 12.13
C LEU A 5 -16.36 37.30 13.53
N LEU A 6 -16.12 38.50 14.08
CA LEU A 6 -15.60 38.68 15.43
C LEU A 6 -16.65 38.38 16.52
N GLY A 7 -17.94 38.59 16.25
CA GLY A 7 -19.02 38.23 17.17
C GLY A 7 -19.26 36.71 17.30
N VAL A 8 -18.94 35.93 16.26
CA VAL A 8 -19.21 34.47 16.22
C VAL A 8 -17.97 33.64 16.61
N TYR A 9 -16.76 34.19 16.44
CA TYR A 9 -15.49 33.46 16.66
C TYR A 9 -14.48 34.21 17.55
N SER A 10 -14.91 35.12 18.44
CA SER A 10 -14.01 35.88 19.32
C SER A 10 -13.03 34.99 20.08
N ALA A 11 -13.54 33.93 20.72
CA ALA A 11 -12.73 32.97 21.48
C ALA A 11 -11.67 32.20 20.65
N TYR A 12 -11.74 32.24 19.32
CA TYR A 12 -10.79 31.53 18.44
C TYR A 12 -9.58 32.37 18.04
N PHE A 13 -9.63 33.70 18.23
CA PHE A 13 -8.55 34.61 17.88
C PHE A 13 -7.93 35.31 19.09
N ASP A 14 -8.52 35.20 20.28
CA ASP A 14 -8.04 35.80 21.54
C ASP A 14 -6.73 35.19 22.08
N HIS A 15 -6.15 34.20 21.40
CA HIS A 15 -4.93 33.51 21.85
C HIS A 15 -3.79 33.52 20.81
N ILE A 16 -3.97 34.23 19.69
CA ILE A 16 -2.98 34.29 18.62
C ILE A 16 -2.31 35.65 18.66
N GLU A 17 -1.28 35.77 19.51
CA GLU A 17 -0.32 36.88 19.39
C GLU A 17 0.60 36.61 18.20
N LEU A 18 0.52 37.49 17.19
CA LEU A 18 1.46 37.49 16.07
C LEU A 18 2.66 38.37 16.46
N PRO A 19 3.90 37.86 16.43
CA PRO A 19 5.06 38.70 16.70
C PRO A 19 5.31 39.63 15.52
N SER A 20 5.58 40.90 15.82
CA SER A 20 6.12 41.88 14.89
C SER A 20 7.53 41.49 14.45
N ASP A 21 7.80 41.72 13.17
CA ASP A 21 9.05 41.60 12.42
C ASP A 21 10.35 41.46 13.23
N ASP A 22 11.15 40.39 13.01
CA ASP A 22 12.32 40.38 12.10
C ASP A 22 13.26 39.15 12.28
N VAL A 23 13.91 38.73 11.19
CA VAL A 23 15.17 37.93 11.00
C VAL A 23 15.36 36.46 11.52
N VAL A 24 15.38 35.53 10.54
CA VAL A 24 16.29 34.37 10.22
C VAL A 24 16.93 33.46 11.33
N ALA A 25 16.54 32.17 11.39
CA ALA A 25 17.37 30.97 11.07
C ALA A 25 16.92 29.62 11.73
N ARG A 26 16.64 28.62 10.86
CA ARG A 26 16.83 27.15 10.97
C ARG A 26 16.24 26.36 12.17
N ARG A 27 15.02 25.84 11.96
CA ARG A 27 14.49 24.51 12.38
C ARG A 27 13.29 24.14 11.45
N PRO A 28 12.91 22.85 11.28
CA PRO A 28 12.24 22.35 10.07
C PRO A 28 10.96 23.13 9.77
N SER A 29 10.76 23.44 8.48
CA SER A 29 9.74 24.41 8.05
C SER A 29 8.37 24.06 8.62
N LYS A 30 7.68 25.06 9.16
CA LYS A 30 6.27 25.01 9.59
C LYS A 30 5.36 24.41 8.49
N LEU A 31 5.80 24.42 7.23
CA LEU A 31 5.15 23.80 6.08
C LEU A 31 5.08 22.26 6.15
N VAL A 32 6.11 21.57 6.65
CA VAL A 32 6.14 20.10 6.73
C VAL A 32 5.24 19.59 7.87
N HIS A 33 5.21 20.30 9.00
CA HIS A 33 4.27 19.99 10.08
C HIS A 33 2.83 20.36 9.71
N ALA A 34 2.62 21.50 9.03
CA ALA A 34 1.32 21.87 8.46
C ALA A 34 0.86 20.87 7.39
N TYR A 35 1.75 20.28 6.59
CA TYR A 35 1.45 19.27 5.58
C TYR A 35 1.06 17.90 6.19
N LEU A 36 1.72 17.48 7.28
CA LEU A 36 1.38 16.26 8.00
C LEU A 36 0.08 16.41 8.82
N VAL A 37 -0.16 17.58 9.41
CA VAL A 37 -1.43 17.92 10.06
C VAL A 37 -2.55 18.10 9.02
N TYR A 38 -2.26 18.62 7.83
CA TYR A 38 -3.20 18.71 6.70
C TYR A 38 -3.60 17.33 6.16
N LEU A 39 -2.66 16.39 6.02
CA LEU A 39 -2.93 14.99 5.64
C LEU A 39 -3.79 14.27 6.69
N ASN A 40 -3.55 14.49 7.98
CA ASN A 40 -4.37 13.90 9.05
C ASN A 40 -5.75 14.59 9.19
N LYS A 41 -5.84 15.92 9.10
CA LYS A 41 -7.12 16.65 9.11
C LYS A 41 -7.97 16.34 7.87
N HIS A 42 -7.39 16.13 6.69
CA HIS A 42 -8.18 15.72 5.53
C HIS A 42 -8.77 14.33 5.71
N THR A 43 -8.09 13.42 6.43
CA THR A 43 -8.59 12.05 6.65
C THR A 43 -9.73 12.01 7.67
N GLU A 44 -9.70 12.85 8.71
CA GLU A 44 -10.78 12.94 9.70
C GLU A 44 -11.93 13.87 9.31
N ARG A 45 -11.64 14.97 8.59
CA ARG A 45 -12.68 15.85 8.03
C ARG A 45 -13.41 15.19 6.86
N TYR A 46 -12.73 14.36 6.07
CA TYR A 46 -13.36 13.47 5.08
C TYR A 46 -14.25 12.41 5.75
N ARG A 47 -13.81 11.81 6.87
CA ARG A 47 -14.65 10.90 7.68
C ARG A 47 -15.85 11.60 8.35
N ALA A 48 -15.69 12.84 8.82
CA ALA A 48 -16.76 13.62 9.43
C ALA A 48 -17.76 14.20 8.42
N GLU A 49 -17.31 14.56 7.21
CA GLU A 49 -18.18 14.93 6.08
C GLU A 49 -18.89 13.71 5.46
N LEU A 50 -18.24 12.54 5.45
CA LEU A 50 -18.87 11.24 5.15
C LEU A 50 -20.03 10.92 6.10
N ASN A 51 -19.89 11.28 7.39
CA ASN A 51 -20.89 11.01 8.42
C ASN A 51 -22.04 12.04 8.46
N ARG A 52 -21.91 13.22 7.81
CA ARG A 52 -22.90 14.32 7.91
C ARG A 52 -23.77 14.58 6.68
N ALA A 53 -23.54 13.94 5.54
CA ALA A 53 -24.18 14.35 4.28
C ALA A 53 -25.08 13.26 3.65
N PRO A 54 -26.42 13.39 3.73
CA PRO A 54 -27.36 12.65 2.87
C PRO A 54 -27.10 12.89 1.36
N LYS A 55 -26.40 14.00 1.01
CA LYS A 55 -25.98 14.36 -0.36
C LYS A 55 -24.62 13.76 -0.79
N SER A 56 -23.77 13.28 0.11
CA SER A 56 -22.49 12.63 -0.25
C SER A 56 -22.68 11.17 -0.64
N ARG A 57 -23.71 10.50 -0.12
CA ARG A 57 -24.08 9.14 -0.55
C ARG A 57 -24.35 9.09 -2.05
N THR A 58 -25.03 10.09 -2.60
CA THR A 58 -25.28 10.22 -4.04
C THR A 58 -24.00 10.51 -4.82
N LEU A 59 -23.07 11.33 -4.29
CA LEU A 59 -21.79 11.61 -4.95
C LEU A 59 -20.84 10.39 -4.92
N ILE A 60 -20.79 9.67 -3.80
CA ILE A 60 -20.06 8.41 -3.62
C ILE A 60 -20.71 7.29 -4.46
N LEU A 61 -22.04 7.22 -4.53
CA LEU A 61 -22.75 6.34 -5.45
C LEU A 61 -22.50 6.72 -6.90
N THR A 62 -22.38 8.02 -7.23
CA THR A 62 -22.04 8.48 -8.59
C THR A 62 -20.59 8.17 -8.93
N LEU A 63 -19.67 8.26 -7.97
CA LEU A 63 -18.28 7.84 -8.11
C LEU A 63 -18.19 6.31 -8.24
N HIS A 64 -18.85 5.54 -7.39
CA HIS A 64 -19.00 4.08 -7.51
C HIS A 64 -19.70 3.65 -8.80
N GLN A 65 -20.68 4.41 -9.31
CA GLN A 65 -21.31 4.18 -10.62
C GLN A 65 -20.36 4.53 -11.78
N LYS A 66 -19.49 5.54 -11.63
CA LYS A 66 -18.40 5.83 -12.56
C LYS A 66 -17.28 4.78 -12.47
N GLU A 67 -17.04 4.19 -11.32
CA GLU A 67 -16.13 3.05 -11.12
C GLU A 67 -16.69 1.77 -11.76
N ALA A 68 -18.00 1.53 -11.63
CA ALA A 68 -18.68 0.48 -12.36
C ALA A 68 -18.56 0.68 -13.88
N LYS A 69 -18.47 1.93 -14.37
CA LYS A 69 -18.14 2.21 -15.77
C LYS A 69 -16.71 1.82 -16.11
N HIS A 70 -15.70 2.03 -15.26
CA HIS A 70 -14.32 1.60 -15.53
C HIS A 70 -14.16 0.08 -15.54
N GLU A 71 -14.83 -0.64 -14.66
CA GLU A 71 -14.85 -2.10 -14.74
C GLU A 71 -15.60 -2.57 -15.99
N THR A 72 -16.66 -1.87 -16.38
CA THR A 72 -17.38 -2.11 -17.64
C THR A 72 -16.51 -1.81 -18.87
N GLU A 73 -15.71 -0.73 -18.84
CA GLU A 73 -14.75 -0.36 -19.89
C GLU A 73 -13.63 -1.39 -19.99
N LEU A 74 -13.07 -1.85 -18.88
CA LEU A 74 -12.06 -2.91 -18.88
C LEU A 74 -12.64 -4.22 -19.43
N ARG A 75 -13.84 -4.61 -18.99
CA ARG A 75 -14.54 -5.79 -19.52
C ARG A 75 -14.87 -5.63 -20.99
N TRP A 76 -15.28 -4.44 -21.43
CA TRP A 76 -15.57 -4.13 -22.82
C TRP A 76 -14.30 -4.20 -23.66
N MET A 77 -13.20 -3.56 -23.23
CA MET A 77 -11.91 -3.62 -23.92
C MET A 77 -11.46 -5.06 -24.08
N LYS A 78 -11.41 -5.85 -23.00
CA LYS A 78 -11.04 -7.27 -23.06
C LYS A 78 -11.82 -8.09 -24.10
N LYS A 79 -13.08 -7.73 -24.39
CA LYS A 79 -13.92 -8.42 -25.38
C LYS A 79 -13.80 -7.86 -26.79
N ASN A 80 -13.36 -6.61 -26.93
CA ASN A 80 -13.41 -5.85 -28.19
C ASN A 80 -12.02 -5.39 -28.68
N LEU A 81 -10.93 -5.94 -28.14
CA LEU A 81 -9.58 -5.68 -28.66
C LEU A 81 -9.47 -6.18 -30.10
N ARG A 82 -9.08 -5.29 -30.99
CA ARG A 82 -8.86 -5.58 -32.41
C ARG A 82 -7.41 -5.97 -32.64
N SER A 83 -7.14 -6.53 -33.82
CA SER A 83 -5.76 -6.69 -34.29
C SER A 83 -4.99 -5.38 -34.19
N GLY A 84 -3.80 -5.47 -33.60
CA GLY A 84 -2.97 -4.31 -33.29
C GLY A 84 -3.29 -3.63 -31.94
N ASP A 85 -4.26 -4.12 -31.17
CA ASP A 85 -4.51 -3.62 -29.81
C ASP A 85 -3.83 -4.50 -28.76
N LEU A 86 -3.29 -3.86 -27.73
CA LEU A 86 -2.73 -4.50 -26.54
C LEU A 86 -3.37 -3.90 -25.30
N LEU A 87 -3.86 -4.75 -24.41
CA LEU A 87 -4.23 -4.39 -23.06
C LEU A 87 -3.27 -5.08 -22.09
N LEU A 88 -2.57 -4.30 -21.27
CA LEU A 88 -1.67 -4.80 -20.25
C LEU A 88 -2.14 -4.34 -18.87
N TRP A 89 -2.46 -5.30 -18.01
CA TRP A 89 -2.81 -5.05 -16.62
C TRP A 89 -1.66 -5.49 -15.74
N VAL A 90 -1.06 -4.56 -15.00
CA VAL A 90 0.18 -4.76 -14.24
C VAL A 90 -0.03 -4.45 -12.76
N ASP A 91 0.55 -5.27 -11.89
CA ASP A 91 0.63 -5.00 -10.45
C ASP A 91 1.87 -5.67 -9.83
N TRP A 92 2.26 -5.25 -8.63
CA TRP A 92 3.22 -5.96 -7.80
C TRP A 92 2.52 -6.85 -6.78
N LYS A 93 2.98 -8.08 -6.70
CA LYS A 93 2.65 -8.95 -5.58
C LYS A 93 3.42 -8.48 -4.34
N GLN A 94 2.85 -8.75 -3.17
CA GLN A 94 3.63 -8.74 -1.93
C GLN A 94 4.91 -9.58 -2.08
N ASN A 95 6.01 -9.06 -1.54
CA ASN A 95 7.31 -9.73 -1.57
C ASN A 95 7.18 -11.18 -1.08
N ILE A 96 7.85 -12.07 -1.81
CA ILE A 96 7.99 -13.48 -1.41
C ILE A 96 9.22 -13.57 -0.52
N THR A 97 9.11 -14.27 0.59
CA THR A 97 10.20 -14.48 1.53
C THR A 97 10.75 -15.88 1.40
N LEU A 98 12.02 -15.99 1.03
CA LEU A 98 12.77 -17.25 0.96
C LEU A 98 13.59 -17.46 2.26
N PRO A 99 13.88 -18.71 2.65
CA PRO A 99 13.47 -19.94 1.98
C PRO A 99 11.98 -20.27 2.20
N LEU A 100 11.38 -21.02 1.28
CA LEU A 100 10.03 -21.58 1.42
C LEU A 100 10.10 -23.11 1.60
N SER A 101 9.31 -23.65 2.54
CA SER A 101 9.17 -25.09 2.80
C SER A 101 7.78 -25.40 3.34
N GLN A 102 7.37 -26.69 3.32
CA GLN A 102 6.10 -27.13 3.93
C GLN A 102 6.03 -26.80 5.42
N VAL A 103 7.12 -27.05 6.13
CA VAL A 103 7.27 -26.80 7.56
C VAL A 103 8.38 -25.77 7.73
N SER A 104 8.03 -24.59 8.26
CA SER A 104 9.03 -23.59 8.63
C SER A 104 9.79 -24.09 9.87
N THR A 105 11.12 -24.13 9.79
CA THR A 105 11.92 -24.33 10.99
C THR A 105 11.89 -23.06 11.84
N GLY A 106 12.14 -23.18 13.15
CA GLY A 106 12.21 -22.01 14.03
C GLY A 106 13.23 -20.96 13.57
N ASP A 107 14.26 -21.37 12.82
CA ASP A 107 15.26 -20.46 12.24
C ASP A 107 14.74 -19.73 11.01
N MET A 108 13.91 -20.37 10.18
CA MET A 108 13.20 -19.74 9.06
C MET A 108 12.17 -18.70 9.52
N TYR A 109 11.85 -18.64 10.81
CA TYR A 109 10.98 -17.59 11.37
C TYR A 109 11.69 -16.24 11.51
N TRP A 110 13.00 -16.25 11.76
CA TRP A 110 13.76 -15.03 12.07
C TRP A 110 14.18 -14.26 10.82
N ALA A 111 14.05 -12.93 10.88
CA ALA A 111 14.33 -12.02 9.76
C ALA A 111 15.75 -12.15 9.19
N THR A 112 16.74 -12.48 10.03
CA THR A 112 18.15 -12.64 9.60
C THR A 112 18.37 -13.86 8.70
N SER A 113 17.45 -14.81 8.70
CA SER A 113 17.51 -16.04 7.92
C SER A 113 16.54 -16.03 6.73
N ARG A 114 16.14 -14.82 6.29
CA ARG A 114 15.16 -14.61 5.25
C ARG A 114 15.72 -13.71 4.16
N MET A 115 15.41 -14.03 2.91
CA MET A 115 15.69 -13.19 1.75
C MET A 115 14.35 -12.80 1.11
N GLU A 116 14.09 -11.51 0.99
CA GLU A 116 12.92 -11.04 0.23
C GLU A 116 13.18 -11.09 -1.27
N THR A 117 12.12 -11.27 -2.04
CA THR A 117 12.13 -11.30 -3.50
C THR A 117 10.87 -10.60 -3.99
N SER A 118 11.01 -9.70 -4.97
CA SER A 118 9.89 -9.00 -5.59
C SER A 118 9.32 -9.82 -6.75
N LEU A 119 8.03 -9.62 -7.02
CA LEU A 119 7.35 -10.25 -8.15
C LEU A 119 6.39 -9.24 -8.78
N LEU A 120 6.73 -8.80 -10.00
CA LEU A 120 5.83 -8.04 -10.87
C LEU A 120 5.00 -9.02 -11.69
N GLY A 121 3.68 -8.88 -11.62
CA GLY A 121 2.76 -9.64 -12.44
C GLY A 121 2.10 -8.77 -13.49
N ALA A 122 1.87 -9.34 -14.67
CA ALA A 122 0.99 -8.73 -15.63
C ALA A 122 0.11 -9.75 -16.34
N ILE A 123 -1.08 -9.32 -16.73
CA ILE A 123 -1.95 -10.01 -17.67
C ILE A 123 -1.96 -9.20 -18.96
N ALA A 124 -1.55 -9.83 -20.06
CA ALA A 124 -1.63 -9.22 -21.38
C ALA A 124 -2.76 -9.84 -22.19
N TYR A 125 -3.57 -8.99 -22.81
CA TYR A 125 -4.55 -9.34 -23.82
C TYR A 125 -4.11 -8.75 -25.15
N ILE A 126 -3.88 -9.61 -26.14
CA ILE A 126 -3.43 -9.22 -27.46
C ILE A 126 -4.60 -9.45 -28.42
N GLY A 127 -5.08 -8.39 -29.05
CA GLY A 127 -6.17 -8.50 -30.02
C GLY A 127 -5.78 -9.36 -31.22
N SER A 128 -6.77 -10.09 -31.74
CA SER A 128 -6.63 -11.03 -32.85
C SER A 128 -7.62 -10.67 -33.97
N GLU A 129 -7.30 -11.01 -35.21
CA GLU A 129 -8.25 -10.85 -36.34
C GLU A 129 -9.30 -11.96 -36.33
N ASP A 130 -8.87 -13.19 -36.03
CA ASP A 130 -9.65 -14.40 -36.29
C ASP A 130 -10.32 -15.00 -35.04
N GLY A 131 -10.38 -14.28 -33.92
CA GLY A 131 -10.91 -14.86 -32.69
C GLY A 131 -10.77 -14.01 -31.42
N PRO A 132 -11.04 -14.60 -30.25
CA PRO A 132 -10.91 -13.89 -28.99
C PRO A 132 -9.46 -13.44 -28.74
N PRO A 133 -9.24 -12.35 -27.99
CA PRO A 133 -7.89 -11.88 -27.70
C PRO A 133 -7.06 -12.95 -27.00
N LYS A 134 -5.81 -13.11 -27.45
CA LYS A 134 -4.85 -14.02 -26.82
C LYS A 134 -4.51 -13.51 -25.43
N LYS A 135 -4.61 -14.39 -24.43
CA LYS A 135 -4.34 -14.06 -23.02
C LYS A 135 -3.00 -14.64 -22.55
N LEU A 136 -2.14 -13.79 -22.01
CA LEU A 136 -0.85 -14.15 -21.44
C LEU A 136 -0.78 -13.77 -19.95
N GLY A 137 -0.21 -14.64 -19.12
CA GLY A 137 0.21 -14.36 -17.76
C GLY A 137 1.72 -14.17 -17.69
N LEU A 138 2.16 -13.02 -17.21
CA LEU A 138 3.55 -12.58 -17.26
C LEU A 138 4.04 -12.37 -15.82
N LEU A 139 5.17 -13.00 -15.46
CA LEU A 139 5.73 -12.96 -14.10
C LEU A 139 7.21 -12.63 -14.16
N TRP A 140 7.58 -11.47 -13.60
CA TRP A 140 8.96 -10.99 -13.47
C TRP A 140 9.40 -11.08 -12.02
N ILE A 141 10.32 -11.99 -11.74
CA ILE A 141 10.79 -12.28 -10.38
C ILE A 141 12.19 -11.70 -10.21
N SER A 142 12.44 -10.97 -9.12
CA SER A 142 13.72 -10.32 -8.88
C SER A 142 14.12 -10.31 -7.41
N ASP A 143 15.42 -10.35 -7.17
CA ASP A 143 16.00 -10.01 -5.88
C ASP A 143 16.05 -8.48 -5.64
N VAL A 144 15.79 -7.66 -6.66
CA VAL A 144 15.63 -6.20 -6.52
C VAL A 144 14.29 -5.89 -5.84
N LEU A 145 14.32 -5.21 -4.70
CA LEU A 145 13.17 -4.92 -3.85
C LEU A 145 12.57 -3.52 -4.05
N ASP A 146 13.09 -2.76 -5.00
CA ASP A 146 12.65 -1.39 -5.24
C ASP A 146 11.31 -1.38 -6.00
N HIS A 147 10.22 -1.09 -5.29
CA HIS A 147 8.90 -0.87 -5.89
C HIS A 147 8.75 0.59 -6.32
N THR A 148 9.54 0.98 -7.32
CA THR A 148 9.63 2.36 -7.83
C THR A 148 9.17 2.46 -9.28
N SER A 149 8.71 3.63 -9.72
CA SER A 149 8.36 3.85 -11.13
C SER A 149 9.47 3.45 -12.09
N LEU A 150 10.73 3.67 -11.72
CA LEU A 150 11.88 3.26 -12.51
C LEU A 150 11.95 1.74 -12.70
N ALA A 151 11.83 0.97 -11.60
CA ALA A 151 11.86 -0.48 -11.66
C ALA A 151 10.70 -1.03 -12.51
N ALA A 152 9.47 -0.53 -12.28
CA ALA A 152 8.31 -0.88 -13.07
C ALA A 152 8.54 -0.58 -14.56
N SER A 153 8.98 0.63 -14.91
CA SER A 153 9.27 1.02 -16.29
C SER A 153 10.30 0.13 -16.97
N MET A 154 11.38 -0.25 -16.27
CA MET A 154 12.40 -1.14 -16.82
C MET A 154 11.86 -2.56 -17.03
N GLN A 155 11.12 -3.10 -16.06
CA GLN A 155 10.49 -4.42 -16.18
C GLN A 155 9.46 -4.44 -17.31
N MET A 156 8.68 -3.36 -17.49
CA MET A 156 7.75 -3.23 -18.62
C MET A 156 8.47 -3.14 -19.96
N GLN A 157 9.58 -2.41 -20.05
CA GLN A 157 10.38 -2.37 -21.28
C GLN A 157 10.84 -3.77 -21.66
N GLU A 158 11.35 -4.52 -20.69
CA GLU A 158 11.83 -5.89 -20.90
C GLU A 158 10.70 -6.86 -21.23
N MET A 159 9.53 -6.68 -20.63
CA MET A 159 8.31 -7.41 -20.94
C MET A 159 7.87 -7.20 -22.39
N MET A 160 7.88 -5.94 -22.84
CA MET A 160 7.58 -5.61 -24.24
C MET A 160 8.56 -6.31 -25.18
N THR A 161 9.87 -6.17 -24.94
CA THR A 161 10.90 -6.72 -25.84
C THR A 161 10.96 -8.25 -25.85
N THR A 162 10.68 -8.90 -24.72
CA THR A 162 10.91 -10.35 -24.55
C THR A 162 9.68 -11.19 -24.87
N CYS A 163 8.48 -10.69 -24.56
CA CYS A 163 7.26 -11.52 -24.63
C CYS A 163 6.18 -10.97 -25.55
N LEU A 164 6.03 -9.64 -25.64
CA LEU A 164 4.95 -9.03 -26.41
C LEU A 164 5.37 -8.68 -27.84
N GLY A 165 6.68 -8.51 -28.08
CA GLY A 165 7.25 -8.24 -29.39
C GLY A 165 7.40 -6.73 -29.65
N PRO A 166 7.79 -6.35 -30.88
CA PRO A 166 8.09 -4.97 -31.20
C PRO A 166 6.84 -4.09 -31.12
N LEU A 167 7.02 -2.86 -30.64
CA LEU A 167 5.94 -1.88 -30.52
C LEU A 167 5.25 -1.59 -31.85
N SER A 168 5.95 -1.74 -32.99
CA SER A 168 5.41 -1.57 -34.34
C SER A 168 4.21 -2.45 -34.65
N ARG A 169 4.03 -3.56 -33.93
CA ARG A 169 2.84 -4.41 -34.05
C ARG A 169 1.57 -3.76 -33.55
N TYR A 170 1.68 -2.79 -32.65
CA TYR A 170 0.55 -2.22 -31.93
C TYR A 170 0.22 -0.82 -32.44
N ARG A 171 -1.09 -0.53 -32.54
CA ARG A 171 -1.66 0.79 -32.82
C ARG A 171 -2.24 1.42 -31.56
N ASN A 172 -2.77 0.59 -30.66
CA ASN A 172 -3.29 1.04 -29.37
C ASN A 172 -2.72 0.17 -28.25
N ILE A 173 -2.19 0.81 -27.21
CA ILE A 173 -1.74 0.14 -25.99
C ILE A 173 -2.48 0.73 -24.80
N ALA A 174 -3.33 -0.06 -24.15
CA ALA A 174 -4.00 0.29 -22.91
C ALA A 174 -3.25 -0.35 -21.73
N LEU A 175 -2.67 0.48 -20.89
CA LEU A 175 -2.00 0.10 -19.66
C LEU A 175 -2.98 0.29 -18.50
N TRP A 176 -3.07 -0.70 -17.61
CA TRP A 176 -3.91 -0.68 -16.42
C TRP A 176 -3.08 -0.99 -15.19
N TYR A 177 -3.13 -0.09 -14.22
CA TYR A 177 -2.37 -0.15 -12.98
C TYR A 177 -3.24 0.09 -11.76
N ASP A 178 -2.78 -0.33 -10.59
CA ASP A 178 -3.28 0.20 -9.33
C ASP A 178 -2.96 1.71 -9.17
N THR A 179 -3.49 2.34 -8.12
CA THR A 179 -3.20 3.75 -7.80
C THR A 179 -1.94 3.96 -7.00
N GLY A 180 -1.08 2.94 -6.96
CA GLY A 180 0.19 2.95 -6.29
C GLY A 180 1.03 4.14 -6.75
N PRO A 181 1.76 4.80 -5.82
CA PRO A 181 2.63 5.93 -6.13
C PRO A 181 3.82 5.56 -7.01
N HIS A 182 3.92 4.30 -7.42
CA HIS A 182 4.95 3.78 -8.31
C HIS A 182 4.46 3.65 -9.76
N TYR A 183 3.17 3.57 -10.04
CA TYR A 183 2.64 3.68 -11.41
C TYR A 183 2.09 5.07 -11.70
N ARG A 184 1.39 5.69 -10.75
CA ARG A 184 0.74 7.00 -10.92
C ARG A 184 1.72 8.16 -10.70
N THR A 185 2.71 8.29 -11.58
CA THR A 185 3.79 9.30 -11.51
C THR A 185 4.12 9.95 -12.85
N VAL A 186 4.76 11.11 -12.79
CA VAL A 186 5.27 11.81 -13.98
C VAL A 186 6.36 11.00 -14.66
N ASP A 187 7.19 10.30 -13.88
CA ASP A 187 8.28 9.47 -14.40
C ASP A 187 7.73 8.31 -15.24
N MET A 188 6.62 7.68 -14.83
CA MET A 188 5.97 6.62 -15.60
C MET A 188 5.40 7.16 -16.93
N VAL A 189 4.68 8.28 -16.90
CA VAL A 189 4.16 8.94 -18.09
C VAL A 189 5.29 9.32 -19.05
N SER A 190 6.38 9.89 -18.51
CA SER A 190 7.55 10.31 -19.27
C SER A 190 8.28 9.12 -19.89
N PHE A 191 8.38 8.00 -19.18
CA PHE A 191 8.93 6.77 -19.71
C PHE A 191 8.14 6.28 -20.92
N VAL A 192 6.81 6.19 -20.83
CA VAL A 192 5.97 5.73 -21.96
C VAL A 192 6.11 6.69 -23.15
N ALA A 193 6.01 8.00 -22.90
CA ALA A 193 6.17 9.02 -23.93
C ALA A 193 7.53 8.91 -24.65
N GLN A 194 8.61 8.76 -23.90
CA GLN A 194 9.97 8.72 -24.45
C GLN A 194 10.29 7.40 -25.13
N GLN A 195 10.09 6.31 -24.43
CA GLN A 195 10.58 5.01 -24.87
C GLN A 195 9.68 4.39 -25.93
N TRP A 196 8.36 4.61 -25.85
CA TRP A 196 7.43 3.91 -26.72
C TRP A 196 6.92 4.78 -27.86
N LEU A 197 6.74 6.08 -27.62
CA LEU A 197 6.26 6.99 -28.66
C LEU A 197 7.43 7.66 -29.38
N TRP A 198 8.26 8.43 -28.66
CA TRP A 198 9.31 9.26 -29.28
C TRP A 198 10.42 8.43 -29.90
N LYS A 199 11.06 7.55 -29.13
CA LYS A 199 12.24 6.79 -29.59
C LYS A 199 11.93 5.97 -30.85
N GLU A 200 10.72 5.46 -30.95
CA GLU A 200 10.23 4.66 -32.08
C GLU A 200 9.56 5.53 -33.16
N ASN A 201 9.48 6.86 -32.96
CA ASN A 201 8.83 7.85 -33.84
C ASN A 201 7.41 7.45 -34.27
N ARG A 202 6.59 6.99 -33.32
CA ARG A 202 5.28 6.38 -33.59
C ARG A 202 4.15 7.40 -33.51
N LEU A 203 3.90 8.10 -34.62
CA LEU A 203 2.75 9.02 -34.77
C LEU A 203 1.40 8.28 -34.81
N ASP A 204 1.41 7.00 -35.17
CA ASP A 204 0.24 6.13 -35.31
C ASP A 204 -0.14 5.39 -34.03
N LEU A 205 0.71 5.44 -32.99
CA LEU A 205 0.51 4.75 -31.73
C LEU A 205 -0.18 5.64 -30.69
N ALA A 206 -1.28 5.15 -30.13
CA ALA A 206 -1.91 5.72 -28.95
C ALA A 206 -1.63 4.85 -27.72
N CYS A 207 -1.13 5.47 -26.65
CA CYS A 207 -0.93 4.82 -25.36
C CYS A 207 -1.88 5.40 -24.32
N THR A 208 -2.76 4.58 -23.74
CA THR A 208 -3.68 4.98 -22.67
C THR A 208 -3.22 4.40 -21.35
N LEU A 209 -2.94 5.25 -20.37
CA LEU A 209 -2.63 4.87 -19.00
C LEU A 209 -3.89 4.99 -18.16
N ASN A 210 -4.37 3.86 -17.65
CA ASN A 210 -5.52 3.75 -16.78
C ASN A 210 -5.05 3.36 -15.38
N PHE A 211 -5.61 4.02 -14.38
CA PHE A 211 -5.40 3.71 -12.98
C PHE A 211 -6.74 3.29 -12.39
N PHE A 212 -6.80 2.18 -11.66
CA PHE A 212 -7.99 1.81 -10.90
C PHE A 212 -8.32 2.87 -9.85
N THR A 213 -9.50 2.87 -9.25
CA THR A 213 -9.74 3.72 -8.08
C THR A 213 -9.16 3.10 -6.82
N GLU A 214 -8.92 3.89 -5.78
CA GLU A 214 -8.32 3.38 -4.53
C GLU A 214 -9.15 2.20 -3.97
N LYS A 215 -8.47 1.08 -3.68
CA LYS A 215 -9.06 -0.19 -3.18
C LYS A 215 -9.89 -0.99 -4.20
N HIS A 216 -10.00 -0.53 -5.43
CA HIS A 216 -10.63 -1.24 -6.55
C HIS A 216 -9.56 -1.80 -7.50
N GLY A 217 -9.96 -2.60 -8.50
CA GLY A 217 -9.01 -3.22 -9.43
C GLY A 217 -8.36 -4.50 -8.91
N LYS A 218 -8.98 -5.17 -7.93
CA LYS A 218 -8.59 -6.53 -7.52
C LYS A 218 -9.27 -7.52 -8.44
N GLY A 219 -8.55 -8.05 -9.42
CA GLY A 219 -9.16 -8.98 -10.37
C GLY A 219 -8.19 -10.01 -10.87
N GLU A 220 -7.79 -9.88 -12.14
CA GLU A 220 -7.11 -11.00 -12.79
C GLU A 220 -5.62 -11.12 -12.47
N VAL A 221 -4.96 -10.00 -12.21
CA VAL A 221 -3.57 -10.03 -11.73
C VAL A 221 -3.50 -10.64 -10.33
N ASP A 222 -4.48 -10.35 -9.46
CA ASP A 222 -4.62 -11.04 -8.17
C ASP A 222 -4.90 -12.54 -8.35
N ALA A 223 -5.74 -12.92 -9.32
CA ALA A 223 -5.98 -14.33 -9.65
C ALA A 223 -4.69 -15.03 -10.15
N LEU A 224 -3.87 -14.33 -10.94
CA LEU A 224 -2.54 -14.80 -11.33
C LEU A 224 -1.64 -15.00 -10.11
N PHE A 225 -1.64 -14.06 -9.16
CA PHE A 225 -0.89 -14.19 -7.91
C PHE A 225 -1.40 -15.30 -7.00
N ALA A 226 -2.70 -15.59 -7.02
CA ALA A 226 -3.29 -16.74 -6.35
C ALA A 226 -2.83 -18.05 -7.00
N GLY A 227 -2.76 -18.09 -8.34
CA GLY A 227 -2.15 -19.19 -9.09
C GLY A 227 -0.69 -19.43 -8.69
N CYS A 228 0.11 -18.37 -8.59
CA CYS A 228 1.49 -18.45 -8.09
C CYS A 228 1.54 -19.09 -6.69
N ASN A 229 0.72 -18.62 -5.76
CA ASN A 229 0.67 -19.18 -4.41
C ASN A 229 0.30 -20.68 -4.41
N ARG A 230 -0.63 -21.09 -5.28
CA ARG A 230 -1.01 -22.50 -5.45
C ARG A 230 0.17 -23.33 -5.94
N TRP A 231 0.89 -22.88 -6.97
CA TRP A 231 2.05 -23.59 -7.51
C TRP A 231 3.19 -23.72 -6.49
N LEU A 232 3.47 -22.65 -5.75
CA LEU A 232 4.48 -22.66 -4.70
C LEU A 232 4.13 -23.62 -3.57
N ARG A 233 2.87 -23.64 -3.13
CA ARG A 233 2.40 -24.61 -2.13
C ARG A 233 2.55 -26.05 -2.64
N ALA A 234 2.17 -26.31 -3.89
CA ALA A 234 2.31 -27.64 -4.47
C ALA A 234 3.78 -28.09 -4.55
N ALA A 235 4.69 -27.18 -4.88
CA ALA A 235 6.13 -27.46 -4.89
C ALA A 235 6.69 -27.72 -3.49
N THR A 236 6.29 -26.92 -2.49
CA THR A 236 6.84 -27.06 -1.14
C THR A 236 6.23 -28.21 -0.35
N MET A 237 5.04 -28.70 -0.70
CA MET A 237 4.40 -29.85 -0.04
C MET A 237 5.10 -31.19 -0.28
N GLN A 238 6.05 -31.26 -1.21
CA GLN A 238 6.85 -32.47 -1.41
C GLN A 238 7.85 -32.64 -0.26
N PRO A 239 7.88 -33.82 0.41
CA PRO A 239 8.80 -34.07 1.51
C PRO A 239 10.26 -33.76 1.14
N GLY A 240 10.97 -33.05 2.02
CA GLY A 240 12.36 -32.66 1.79
C GLY A 240 12.58 -31.52 0.80
N THR A 241 11.52 -30.87 0.31
CA THR A 241 11.66 -29.77 -0.65
C THR A 241 11.78 -28.42 0.06
N ARG A 242 12.78 -27.63 -0.35
CA ARG A 242 12.99 -26.24 0.05
C ARG A 242 13.27 -25.40 -1.19
N LEU A 243 12.65 -24.23 -1.29
CA LEU A 243 13.01 -23.23 -2.29
C LEU A 243 13.89 -22.20 -1.60
N GLU A 244 15.16 -22.12 -1.97
CA GLU A 244 16.18 -21.32 -1.28
C GLU A 244 16.59 -20.10 -2.09
N THR A 245 16.52 -20.20 -3.40
CA THR A 245 16.99 -19.18 -4.34
C THR A 245 15.85 -18.66 -5.19
N VAL A 246 16.10 -17.50 -5.83
CA VAL A 246 15.20 -16.97 -6.86
C VAL A 246 15.04 -17.96 -8.02
N ASP A 247 16.08 -18.74 -8.33
CA ASP A 247 16.04 -19.74 -9.40
C ASP A 247 15.15 -20.93 -9.03
N ASP A 248 15.22 -21.41 -7.78
CA ASP A 248 14.31 -22.45 -7.28
C ASP A 248 12.86 -21.99 -7.34
N LEU A 249 12.62 -20.74 -6.94
CA LEU A 249 11.30 -20.10 -7.00
C LEU A 249 10.78 -20.07 -8.44
N ILE A 250 11.60 -19.67 -9.40
CA ILE A 250 11.23 -19.63 -10.82
C ILE A 250 10.96 -21.04 -11.36
N ALA A 251 11.81 -22.01 -11.02
CA ALA A 251 11.64 -23.41 -11.44
C ALA A 251 10.32 -24.00 -10.93
N ALA A 252 9.98 -23.74 -9.66
CA ALA A 252 8.70 -24.15 -9.06
C ALA A 252 7.51 -23.51 -9.77
N LEU A 253 7.56 -22.19 -10.03
CA LEU A 253 6.49 -21.48 -10.76
C LEU A 253 6.34 -22.00 -12.19
N LYS A 254 7.45 -22.22 -12.92
CA LYS A 254 7.43 -22.78 -14.28
C LYS A 254 6.84 -24.18 -14.32
N THR A 255 7.18 -25.02 -13.36
CA THR A 255 6.62 -26.37 -13.25
C THR A 255 5.10 -26.33 -13.02
N GLY A 256 4.63 -25.47 -12.10
CA GLY A 256 3.20 -25.29 -11.84
C GLY A 256 2.45 -24.72 -13.04
N ALA A 257 2.97 -23.65 -13.64
CA ALA A 257 2.40 -23.04 -14.83
C ALA A 257 2.37 -24.00 -16.03
N GLY A 258 3.41 -24.82 -16.22
CA GLY A 258 3.47 -25.85 -17.26
C GLY A 258 2.38 -26.90 -17.11
N LYS A 259 2.06 -27.31 -15.88
CA LYS A 259 0.95 -28.22 -15.60
C LYS A 259 -0.40 -27.57 -15.93
N ASP A 260 -0.60 -26.33 -15.53
CA ASP A 260 -1.85 -25.60 -15.83
C ASP A 260 -2.03 -25.42 -17.35
N MET A 261 -0.97 -25.10 -18.11
CA MET A 261 -1.04 -25.00 -19.58
C MET A 261 -1.26 -26.35 -20.27
N ALA A 262 -0.74 -27.44 -19.71
CA ALA A 262 -1.00 -28.77 -20.24
C ALA A 262 -2.44 -29.23 -20.00
N GLN A 263 -3.05 -28.80 -18.88
CA GLN A 263 -4.45 -29.09 -18.54
C GLN A 263 -5.42 -28.23 -19.36
N ASP A 264 -5.07 -26.98 -19.65
CA ASP A 264 -5.84 -26.07 -20.48
C ASP A 264 -4.96 -25.40 -21.56
N PRO A 265 -4.70 -26.11 -22.69
CA PRO A 265 -3.87 -25.57 -23.77
C PRO A 265 -4.46 -24.33 -24.46
N ALA A 266 -5.79 -24.18 -24.43
CA ALA A 266 -6.49 -23.02 -24.98
C ALA A 266 -6.53 -21.84 -23.99
N GLY A 267 -6.15 -22.08 -22.74
CA GLY A 267 -6.16 -21.12 -21.66
C GLY A 267 -5.02 -20.10 -21.70
N MET A 268 -4.75 -19.52 -20.53
CA MET A 268 -3.71 -18.52 -20.37
C MET A 268 -2.33 -19.15 -20.52
N GLN A 269 -1.51 -18.57 -21.41
CA GLN A 269 -0.12 -18.97 -21.58
C GLN A 269 0.77 -18.17 -20.61
N PHE A 270 1.75 -18.81 -19.99
CA PHE A 270 2.58 -18.17 -18.97
C PHE A 270 4.01 -17.91 -19.43
N HIS A 271 4.53 -16.72 -19.15
CA HIS A 271 5.95 -16.38 -19.26
C HIS A 271 6.49 -15.98 -17.90
N ILE A 272 7.48 -16.72 -17.43
CA ILE A 272 8.09 -16.55 -16.11
C ILE A 272 9.57 -16.27 -16.30
N VAL A 273 9.98 -15.06 -15.96
CA VAL A 273 11.29 -14.50 -16.28
C VAL A 273 11.98 -14.04 -15.00
N LYS A 274 13.29 -14.31 -14.91
CA LYS A 274 14.16 -13.73 -13.89
C LYS A 274 14.54 -12.32 -14.33
N TRP A 275 14.15 -11.33 -13.56
CA TRP A 275 14.60 -9.96 -13.75
C TRP A 275 15.81 -9.69 -12.87
N ASN A 276 16.96 -9.40 -13.47
CA ASN A 276 18.14 -9.04 -12.69
C ASN A 276 18.95 -7.96 -13.42
N THR A 277 18.97 -6.76 -12.86
CA THR A 277 19.76 -5.65 -13.40
C THR A 277 20.75 -5.20 -12.35
N LYS A 278 22.05 -5.30 -12.62
CA LYS A 278 23.09 -5.03 -11.60
C LYS A 278 22.98 -3.61 -11.02
N GLN A 279 22.64 -2.64 -11.86
CA GLN A 279 22.61 -1.22 -11.50
C GLN A 279 21.43 -0.51 -12.15
N LYS A 280 21.00 0.59 -11.51
CA LYS A 280 20.05 1.55 -12.09
C LYS A 280 20.64 2.14 -13.39
N PRO A 281 19.82 2.41 -14.42
CA PRO A 281 20.29 2.97 -15.68
C PRO A 281 20.98 4.32 -15.45
N ALA A 282 22.00 4.60 -16.24
CA ALA A 282 22.78 5.84 -16.13
C ALA A 282 21.97 7.09 -16.50
N LYS A 283 20.89 6.88 -17.26
CA LYS A 283 20.04 7.90 -17.85
C LYS A 283 18.60 7.62 -17.44
N LEU A 284 17.97 8.57 -16.76
CA LEU A 284 16.57 8.49 -16.31
C LEU A 284 15.71 9.49 -17.05
N TRP A 285 14.53 9.06 -17.48
CA TRP A 285 13.52 9.97 -17.98
C TRP A 285 12.81 10.61 -16.80
N LYS A 286 12.95 11.92 -16.67
CA LYS A 286 12.15 12.74 -15.77
C LYS A 286 11.35 13.71 -16.60
N GLY A 287 10.08 13.85 -16.25
CA GLY A 287 9.21 14.85 -16.83
C GLY A 287 8.86 15.89 -15.80
N GLU A 288 8.57 17.08 -16.30
CA GLU A 288 7.87 18.12 -15.57
C GLU A 288 6.53 18.35 -16.27
N THR A 289 5.48 18.48 -15.47
CA THR A 289 4.13 18.73 -15.95
C THR A 289 3.33 19.47 -14.90
N ASP A 290 2.49 20.39 -15.37
CA ASP A 290 1.50 21.06 -14.53
C ASP A 290 0.30 20.15 -14.20
N MET A 291 0.18 19.00 -14.88
CA MET A 291 -0.89 18.04 -14.66
C MET A 291 -0.76 17.37 -13.28
N GLN A 292 -1.84 17.41 -12.50
CA GLN A 292 -1.89 16.69 -11.23
C GLN A 292 -2.11 15.19 -11.45
N ILE A 293 -1.07 14.46 -11.86
CA ILE A 293 -1.13 13.01 -12.16
C ILE A 293 -1.73 12.20 -11.02
N ARG A 294 -1.47 12.60 -9.77
CA ARG A 294 -2.03 11.93 -8.58
C ARG A 294 -3.55 12.01 -8.48
N LYS A 295 -4.18 12.96 -9.18
CA LYS A 295 -5.64 13.09 -9.28
C LYS A 295 -6.17 12.52 -10.59
N THR A 296 -5.31 11.89 -11.39
CA THR A 296 -5.63 11.40 -12.72
C THR A 296 -5.79 9.90 -12.80
N TYR A 297 -6.87 9.48 -13.45
CA TYR A 297 -7.26 8.07 -13.58
C TYR A 297 -7.14 7.55 -15.01
N CYS A 298 -7.27 8.42 -16.01
CA CYS A 298 -7.06 8.01 -17.39
C CYS A 298 -6.40 9.12 -18.21
N ILE A 299 -5.22 8.81 -18.75
CA ILE A 299 -4.43 9.70 -19.62
C ILE A 299 -4.17 8.97 -20.92
N GLU A 300 -4.43 9.63 -22.04
CA GLU A 300 -3.99 9.13 -23.34
C GLU A 300 -2.87 10.00 -23.89
N LEU A 301 -1.83 9.34 -24.39
CA LEU A 301 -0.62 9.93 -24.92
C LEU A 301 -0.55 9.66 -26.42
N ARG A 302 -0.31 10.72 -27.20
CA ARG A 302 -0.06 10.66 -28.65
C ARG A 302 1.03 11.65 -29.03
N LEU A 303 1.85 11.31 -30.02
CA LEU A 303 2.70 12.30 -30.68
C LEU A 303 1.86 13.13 -31.65
N VAL A 304 2.11 14.43 -31.71
CA VAL A 304 1.38 15.36 -32.59
C VAL A 304 2.35 16.23 -33.37
N GLY A 305 2.04 16.45 -34.64
CA GLY A 305 2.78 17.33 -35.54
C GLY A 305 3.98 16.68 -36.22
N ASP A 306 4.46 17.33 -37.28
CA ASP A 306 5.55 16.83 -38.14
C ASP A 306 6.91 16.84 -37.44
N ARG A 307 7.04 17.60 -36.35
CA ARG A 307 8.19 17.55 -35.45
C ARG A 307 7.82 16.64 -34.31
N ALA A 308 8.45 15.46 -34.25
CA ALA A 308 8.29 14.38 -33.26
C ALA A 308 8.60 14.78 -31.79
N ARG A 309 8.46 16.06 -31.44
CA ARG A 309 8.73 16.63 -30.11
C ARG A 309 7.50 17.07 -29.34
N CYS A 310 6.33 17.12 -29.99
CA CYS A 310 5.11 17.54 -29.31
C CYS A 310 4.32 16.31 -28.88
N LEU A 311 4.05 16.21 -27.58
CA LEU A 311 3.19 15.20 -27.00
C LEU A 311 1.83 15.83 -26.69
N GLN A 312 0.78 15.16 -27.10
CA GLN A 312 -0.57 15.48 -26.68
C GLN A 312 -0.99 14.53 -25.57
N CYS A 313 -1.41 15.13 -24.45
CA CYS A 313 -1.93 14.41 -23.28
C CYS A 313 -3.43 14.67 -23.19
N LEU A 314 -4.24 13.70 -23.57
CA LEU A 314 -5.69 13.80 -23.48
C LEU A 314 -6.14 13.30 -22.11
N ASN A 315 -6.68 14.20 -21.29
CA ASN A 315 -7.40 13.82 -20.08
C ASN A 315 -8.70 13.12 -20.48
N ARG A 316 -8.73 11.80 -20.26
CA ARG A 316 -9.92 10.98 -20.46
C ARG A 316 -10.76 10.89 -19.20
N HIS A 317 -10.11 10.91 -18.02
CA HIS A 317 -10.83 10.86 -16.75
C HIS A 317 -10.07 11.52 -15.60
N PHE A 318 -10.73 12.53 -15.04
CA PHE A 318 -10.33 13.38 -13.91
C PHE A 318 -8.88 13.85 -13.98
N SER A 319 -8.64 15.10 -14.38
CA SER A 319 -7.48 15.84 -13.94
C SER A 319 -7.99 17.23 -13.56
N ASP A 320 -7.16 18.08 -12.99
CA ASP A 320 -7.46 19.51 -12.85
C ASP A 320 -7.59 20.24 -14.20
N LEU A 321 -7.35 19.54 -15.32
CA LEU A 321 -7.51 20.06 -16.67
C LEU A 321 -8.93 19.81 -17.24
N PRO A 322 -9.42 20.69 -18.15
CA PRO A 322 -10.73 20.53 -18.77
C PRO A 322 -10.89 19.16 -19.47
N GLN A 323 -12.04 18.50 -19.27
CA GLN A 323 -12.36 17.26 -19.97
C GLN A 323 -12.45 17.50 -21.50
N ASN A 324 -11.92 16.57 -22.30
CA ASN A 324 -12.03 16.54 -23.76
C ASN A 324 -11.49 17.75 -24.55
N LYS A 325 -10.92 18.76 -23.90
CA LYS A 325 -10.00 19.70 -24.57
C LYS A 325 -8.62 19.10 -24.44
N GLY A 326 -8.06 18.62 -25.55
CA GLY A 326 -6.71 18.09 -25.55
C GLY A 326 -5.76 19.16 -25.04
N VAL A 327 -5.26 18.97 -23.82
CA VAL A 327 -4.21 19.82 -23.31
C VAL A 327 -2.94 19.27 -23.92
N SER A 328 -2.37 20.01 -24.87
CA SER A 328 -1.00 19.78 -25.29
C SER A 328 -0.10 20.11 -24.11
N VAL A 329 0.03 19.16 -23.19
CA VAL A 329 1.06 19.21 -22.17
C VAL A 329 2.35 18.93 -22.92
N MET A 330 3.11 20.00 -23.18
CA MET A 330 4.52 19.81 -23.46
C MET A 330 5.13 19.22 -22.20
N LEU A 331 5.24 17.90 -22.15
CA LEU A 331 6.21 17.30 -21.25
C LEU A 331 7.53 17.89 -21.70
N ASN A 332 8.13 18.73 -20.86
CA ASN A 332 9.51 19.10 -21.03
C ASN A 332 10.29 17.82 -20.81
N LEU A 333 10.47 17.13 -21.93
CA LEU A 333 11.21 15.91 -22.09
C LEU A 333 12.68 16.28 -21.96
N SER A 334 13.05 16.59 -20.72
CA SER A 334 14.40 16.99 -20.36
C SER A 334 15.38 15.89 -20.78
N GLN A 335 16.61 16.30 -21.11
CA GLN A 335 17.69 15.35 -21.33
C GLN A 335 17.75 14.38 -20.15
N PRO A 336 18.02 13.09 -20.39
CA PRO A 336 17.99 12.10 -19.34
C PRO A 336 18.86 12.53 -18.16
N VAL A 337 18.26 12.58 -16.98
CA VAL A 337 18.94 13.06 -15.78
C VAL A 337 19.91 11.97 -15.32
N ILE A 338 21.15 12.37 -15.06
CA ILE A 338 22.18 11.50 -14.48
C ILE A 338 21.92 11.44 -12.97
N PRO A 339 21.68 10.25 -12.38
CA PRO A 339 21.46 10.11 -10.94
C PRO A 339 22.70 10.55 -10.14
N LYS A 340 22.49 11.21 -9.00
CA LYS A 340 23.55 11.51 -8.03
C LYS A 340 23.90 10.23 -7.24
N GLU A 341 25.01 9.61 -7.62
CA GLU A 341 25.83 8.60 -6.91
C GLU A 341 25.18 7.25 -6.49
N ASP A 342 23.96 7.19 -5.96
CA ASP A 342 23.35 5.89 -5.60
C ASP A 342 22.65 5.23 -6.80
N ARG A 343 23.43 4.40 -7.50
CA ARG A 343 22.96 3.56 -8.62
C ARG A 343 22.71 2.11 -8.20
N ALA A 344 22.87 1.78 -6.93
CA ALA A 344 22.61 0.44 -6.43
C ALA A 344 21.09 0.23 -6.28
N TRP A 345 20.65 -0.98 -6.60
CA TRP A 345 19.31 -1.43 -6.26
C TRP A 345 19.30 -1.93 -4.82
N ARG A 346 18.22 -1.68 -4.08
CA ARG A 346 17.98 -2.43 -2.84
C ARG A 346 17.73 -3.87 -3.22
N ARG A 347 18.50 -4.81 -2.65
CA ARG A 347 18.39 -6.24 -2.93
C ARG A 347 18.06 -7.03 -1.67
N GLY A 348 17.34 -8.12 -1.85
CA GLY A 348 17.21 -9.15 -0.82
C GLY A 348 18.53 -9.87 -0.61
N TYR A 349 18.85 -10.18 0.64
CA TYR A 349 20.00 -11.01 0.98
C TYR A 349 19.70 -11.80 2.26
N TYR A 350 20.36 -12.94 2.42
CA TYR A 350 20.40 -13.64 3.70
C TYR A 350 21.40 -12.94 4.62
N SER A 351 20.98 -12.58 5.83
CA SER A 351 21.93 -12.11 6.85
C SER A 351 22.65 -13.27 7.56
N SER A 352 22.16 -14.50 7.39
CA SER A 352 22.70 -15.72 7.99
C SER A 352 22.20 -16.97 7.26
N ASP A 353 23.04 -18.01 7.21
CA ASP A 353 22.70 -19.35 6.67
C ASP A 353 22.20 -20.34 7.74
N LYS A 354 21.90 -19.87 8.96
CA LYS A 354 21.43 -20.73 10.08
C LYS A 354 20.18 -21.55 9.75
N TRP A 355 19.42 -21.15 8.73
CA TRP A 355 18.25 -21.87 8.24
C TRP A 355 18.59 -23.13 7.43
N ARG A 356 19.81 -23.32 6.92
CA ARG A 356 20.25 -24.50 6.13
C ARG A 356 20.34 -25.82 6.91
N LYS A 357 19.72 -25.90 8.09
CA LYS A 357 19.63 -27.15 8.86
C LYS A 357 18.87 -28.21 8.07
N SER A 358 19.34 -29.45 8.18
CA SER A 358 18.70 -30.63 7.62
C SER A 358 17.23 -30.68 8.05
N PHE A 359 16.36 -31.18 7.16
CA PHE A 359 14.97 -31.42 7.52
C PHE A 359 14.89 -32.35 8.75
N PRO A 360 13.88 -32.16 9.62
CA PRO A 360 13.59 -33.17 10.64
C PRO A 360 13.29 -34.49 9.94
N THR A 361 13.94 -35.57 10.35
CA THR A 361 13.53 -36.91 9.92
C THR A 361 12.23 -37.28 10.64
N PRO A 362 11.34 -38.12 10.07
CA PRO A 362 10.08 -38.51 10.71
C PRO A 362 10.25 -39.07 12.14
N ASP A 363 11.39 -39.70 12.36
CA ASP A 363 11.91 -40.31 13.58
C ASP A 363 12.57 -39.31 14.56
N LYS A 364 12.83 -38.07 14.13
CA LYS A 364 13.36 -37.00 15.00
C LYS A 364 12.22 -36.18 15.61
N ARG A 365 12.21 -36.15 16.93
CA ARG A 365 11.35 -35.29 17.73
C ARG A 365 11.53 -33.82 17.33
N ASN A 366 10.43 -33.08 17.25
CA ASN A 366 10.46 -31.68 16.83
C ASN A 366 11.22 -30.86 17.89
N ALA A 367 12.24 -30.11 17.48
CA ALA A 367 13.03 -29.29 18.40
C ALA A 367 12.19 -28.25 19.18
N ILE A 368 10.99 -27.89 18.67
CA ILE A 368 10.03 -27.06 19.42
C ILE A 368 9.36 -27.87 20.54
N ILE A 369 9.05 -29.14 20.32
CA ILE A 369 8.55 -30.05 21.35
C ILE A 369 9.65 -30.26 22.40
N ASP A 370 10.88 -30.56 21.98
CA ASP A 370 12.02 -30.69 22.90
C ASP A 370 12.25 -29.40 23.69
N ARG A 371 12.14 -28.24 23.04
CA ARG A 371 12.26 -26.95 23.71
C ARG A 371 11.07 -26.66 24.63
N CYS A 372 9.84 -27.02 24.25
CA CYS A 372 8.65 -26.87 25.09
C CYS A 372 8.68 -27.80 26.30
N GLU A 373 9.22 -29.01 26.15
CA GLU A 373 9.41 -29.97 27.23
C GLU A 373 10.60 -29.58 28.12
N ALA A 374 11.71 -29.12 27.55
CA ALA A 374 12.78 -28.48 28.31
C ALA A 374 12.31 -27.20 29.02
N LEU A 375 11.24 -26.57 28.52
CA LEU A 375 10.57 -25.42 29.12
C LEU A 375 9.41 -25.83 30.06
N GLN A 376 9.10 -27.12 30.27
CA GLN A 376 8.03 -27.53 31.18
C GLN A 376 8.48 -28.36 32.39
N PRO A 377 8.06 -27.98 33.61
CA PRO A 377 7.65 -26.66 34.07
C PRO A 377 8.83 -25.97 34.77
N TYR A 378 8.94 -24.65 34.63
CA TYR A 378 9.27 -23.84 35.81
C TYR A 378 8.29 -24.31 36.88
N SER A 379 8.75 -25.18 37.79
CA SER A 379 7.84 -25.90 38.66
C SER A 379 6.97 -24.88 39.36
N CYS A 380 5.67 -24.98 39.11
CA CYS A 380 4.71 -24.51 40.07
C CYS A 380 5.04 -25.26 41.37
N LEU A 381 5.60 -24.51 42.32
CA LEU A 381 5.70 -24.85 43.73
C LEU A 381 6.74 -25.95 44.03
N ASP A 382 7.95 -25.51 44.35
CA ASP A 382 8.73 -26.16 45.39
C ASP A 382 8.03 -25.77 46.72
N PRO A 383 7.25 -26.67 47.37
CA PRO A 383 6.39 -26.28 48.50
C PRO A 383 7.19 -25.84 49.74
N GLY A 384 8.52 -26.02 49.71
CA GLY A 384 9.44 -25.69 50.79
C GLY A 384 10.32 -24.46 50.55
N ARG A 385 10.15 -23.70 49.45
CA ARG A 385 10.91 -22.46 49.22
C ARG A 385 10.06 -21.22 49.52
N ASP A 386 9.97 -20.91 50.81
CA ASP A 386 9.89 -19.57 51.40
C ASP A 386 9.14 -18.48 50.59
N SER A 387 7.82 -18.47 50.78
CA SER A 387 6.99 -17.36 51.30
C SER A 387 7.33 -15.88 50.96
N ALA A 388 7.92 -15.58 49.81
CA ALA A 388 7.93 -14.20 49.31
C ALA A 388 6.70 -14.00 48.42
N ALA A 389 5.67 -13.31 48.96
CA ALA A 389 4.44 -12.97 48.22
C ALA A 389 4.74 -12.62 46.76
N SER A 390 4.03 -13.27 45.84
CA SER A 390 4.23 -13.12 44.40
C SER A 390 4.12 -11.64 43.99
N ALA A 391 4.73 -11.24 42.88
CA ALA A 391 4.61 -9.86 42.41
C ALA A 391 3.15 -9.41 42.22
N LEU A 392 2.26 -10.36 41.87
CA LEU A 392 0.82 -10.15 41.78
C LEU A 392 0.21 -9.93 43.18
N GLU A 393 0.56 -10.77 44.16
CA GLU A 393 0.09 -10.62 45.54
C GLU A 393 0.58 -9.31 46.17
N LYS A 394 1.84 -8.93 45.95
CA LYS A 394 2.36 -7.62 46.36
C LYS A 394 1.59 -6.47 45.71
N LYS A 395 1.21 -6.59 44.43
CA LYS A 395 0.36 -5.59 43.74
C LYS A 395 -1.05 -5.55 44.31
N LEU A 396 -1.67 -6.71 44.56
CA LEU A 396 -3.01 -6.82 45.14
C LEU A 396 -3.04 -6.26 46.57
N SER A 397 -2.06 -6.59 47.41
CA SER A 397 -1.95 -6.05 48.77
C SER A 397 -1.74 -4.54 48.77
N ARG A 398 -0.93 -3.99 47.85
CA ARG A 398 -0.78 -2.53 47.67
C ARG A 398 -2.10 -1.89 47.23
N TYR A 399 -2.83 -2.52 46.33
CA TYR A 399 -4.12 -2.03 45.87
C TYR A 399 -5.18 -2.04 46.99
N GLN A 400 -5.26 -3.12 47.76
CA GLN A 400 -6.14 -3.23 48.92
C GLN A 400 -5.78 -2.21 50.01
N ALA A 401 -4.50 -2.02 50.31
CA ALA A 401 -4.05 -0.99 51.25
C ALA A 401 -4.41 0.43 50.78
N SER A 402 -4.30 0.69 49.46
CA SER A 402 -4.70 1.96 48.85
C SER A 402 -6.22 2.20 49.00
N LEU A 403 -7.05 1.19 48.73
CA LEU A 403 -8.50 1.28 48.93
C LEU A 403 -8.87 1.51 50.41
N ALA A 404 -8.21 0.84 51.35
CA ALA A 404 -8.42 1.05 52.77
C ALA A 404 -8.02 2.47 53.20
N ALA A 405 -6.90 2.99 52.70
CA ALA A 405 -6.47 4.36 52.94
C ALA A 405 -7.41 5.41 52.32
N ALA A 406 -7.97 5.13 51.14
CA ALA A 406 -8.96 5.98 50.50
C ALA A 406 -10.27 6.01 51.31
N ARG A 407 -10.74 4.86 51.80
CA ARG A 407 -11.92 4.77 52.69
C ARG A 407 -11.71 5.54 54.00
N LYS A 408 -10.53 5.41 54.64
CA LYS A 408 -10.19 6.18 55.85
C LYS A 408 -10.15 7.69 55.58
N ARG A 409 -9.59 8.13 54.44
CA ARG A 409 -9.61 9.55 54.04
C ARG A 409 -11.03 10.07 53.82
N GLY A 410 -11.88 9.32 53.13
CA GLY A 410 -13.29 9.67 52.95
C GLY A 410 -14.06 9.76 54.28
N ALA A 411 -13.84 8.82 55.20
CA ALA A 411 -14.45 8.86 56.53
C ALA A 411 -13.98 10.07 57.34
N ARG A 412 -12.68 10.40 57.30
CA ARG A 412 -12.12 11.57 57.98
C ARG A 412 -12.64 12.89 57.39
N GLN A 413 -12.78 12.98 56.07
CA GLN A 413 -13.44 14.13 55.42
C GLN A 413 -14.89 14.29 55.86
N ARG A 414 -15.66 13.19 55.97
CA ARG A 414 -17.04 13.24 56.46
C ARG A 414 -17.13 13.71 57.91
N LEU A 415 -16.20 13.29 58.77
CA LEU A 415 -16.11 13.79 60.15
C LEU A 415 -15.75 15.29 60.20
N LEU A 416 -14.79 15.75 59.40
CA LEU A 416 -14.41 17.17 59.33
C LEU A 416 -15.54 18.07 58.78
N VAL A 417 -16.35 17.57 57.86
CA VAL A 417 -17.54 18.27 57.36
C VAL A 417 -18.64 18.31 58.43
N LYS A 418 -18.76 17.26 59.25
CA LYS A 418 -19.72 17.21 60.36
C LYS A 418 -19.32 18.16 61.50
N ASP A 419 -18.05 18.19 61.89
CA ASP A 419 -17.54 19.12 62.91
C ASP A 419 -17.65 20.58 62.47
N LYS A 420 -17.45 20.90 61.19
CA LYS A 420 -17.70 22.25 60.65
C LYS A 420 -19.18 22.65 60.63
N LYS A 421 -20.09 21.67 60.56
CA LYS A 421 -21.53 21.92 60.62
C LYS A 421 -22.01 22.10 62.06
N ASP A 422 -21.33 21.48 63.02
CA ASP A 422 -21.70 21.51 64.44
C ASP A 422 -20.97 22.62 65.25
N THR A 423 -19.91 23.25 64.71
CA THR A 423 -19.20 24.39 65.34
C THR A 423 -19.52 25.76 64.72
N GLY A 424 -20.50 25.84 63.82
CA GLY A 424 -20.88 27.07 63.11
C GLY A 424 -22.38 27.36 63.19
N CYS A 425 -22.95 27.38 64.41
CA CYS A 425 -24.31 27.86 64.65
C CYS A 425 -24.29 29.03 65.65
N SER A 426 -24.14 30.24 65.12
CA SER A 426 -24.70 31.52 65.61
C SER A 426 -24.11 32.62 64.70
N SER A 427 -24.81 33.30 63.80
CA SER A 427 -26.19 33.76 63.78
C SER A 427 -26.58 34.25 62.36
N SER A 428 -27.89 34.19 62.07
CA SER A 428 -28.69 34.99 61.11
C SER A 428 -28.33 35.02 59.61
N SER A 429 -29.15 34.38 58.76
CA SER A 429 -30.24 35.04 57.98
C SER A 429 -30.80 34.14 56.86
N SER A 430 -32.15 34.14 56.75
CA SER A 430 -33.07 33.95 55.60
C SER A 430 -32.51 33.46 54.24
N SER A 431 -33.16 32.67 53.38
CA SER A 431 -34.55 32.20 53.19
C SER A 431 -34.56 31.31 51.91
N ASP A 432 -35.48 30.33 51.82
CA ASP A 432 -36.31 29.93 50.64
C ASP A 432 -35.67 29.68 49.24
N SER A 433 -35.98 28.66 48.41
CA SER A 433 -36.91 27.51 48.36
C SER A 433 -36.53 26.59 47.17
N SER A 434 -37.01 25.32 47.18
CA SER A 434 -37.56 24.46 46.08
C SER A 434 -36.93 24.44 44.67
N SER A 435 -36.83 23.37 43.88
CA SER A 435 -37.29 21.96 43.83
C SER A 435 -36.73 21.37 42.51
N SER A 436 -36.18 20.15 42.42
CA SER A 436 -36.81 18.93 41.82
C SER A 436 -35.63 17.98 41.47
N SER A 437 -35.49 16.77 42.04
CA SER A 437 -36.14 15.47 41.72
C SER A 437 -35.89 15.03 40.26
N ASP A 438 -35.54 13.80 39.90
CA ASP A 438 -35.23 12.59 40.66
C ASP A 438 -34.57 11.59 39.70
N SER A 439 -33.88 10.64 40.29
CA SER A 439 -33.30 9.43 39.71
C SER A 439 -34.33 8.36 39.34
N SER A 440 -33.96 7.45 38.44
CA SER A 440 -34.28 6.00 38.40
C SER A 440 -34.09 5.48 36.96
N SER A 441 -33.80 4.23 36.64
CA SER A 441 -33.29 3.02 37.28
C SER A 441 -33.04 2.04 36.12
N ALA A 442 -32.23 1.01 36.36
CA ALA A 442 -32.05 -0.11 35.44
C ALA A 442 -33.31 -0.98 35.31
N GLU A 443 -33.55 -1.46 34.08
CA GLU A 443 -33.70 -2.88 33.71
C GLU A 443 -32.83 -3.15 32.48
#